data_AF-A0A1B6Q1A5-F1
#
_entry.id   AF-A0A1B6Q1A5-F1
#
_cell.length_a   1.000
_cell.length_b   1.000
_cell.length_c   1.000
_cell.angle_alpha   90.00
_cell.angle_beta   90.00
_cell.angle_gamma   90.00
#
_symmetry.space_group_name_H-M   'P 1'
#
loop_
_entity.id
_entity.type
_entity.pdbx_description
1 polymer ?
#
loop_
_entity_poly.entity_id
_entity_poly.type
_entity_poly.pdbx_seq_one_letter_code
_entity_poly.pdbx_strand_id
1 'polypeptide(L)'
;MAATSGAPVPDDNGHGRLASSLTARYSDWVLEALDELPGSFLLTDPALPGHPIVYASGGLAALTGYAPRDVLGRNARLFQGAATDRAAVAGVREAVRAHRAHQAALLNYRRDGAPHWVLLHLAPVFHARDGTLLHFLAVQVPIAPAAATRGATCHATGHLLAACRDEASRVAEDFPCSTHAAKVFVDMDKRGLEAEELRVASDCEKEMATSMANNIVSVLNRYSKLTGLVVSSQRCSSVGIPALSSSLNLSLGRIKQSFVLTDSRLPDMPIIYASDAFTSLTGYSREEILGCNCKVLNGPGTSLEVLEEINQHICSEQACTVDLLSYRKDGSSFCDLLHVSPIRDASGKVAFHIWVHLDMGAKHEFNGLVPEVWLLGAVGAVRVAVRGLSASGSLLRPSQ
;
A
#
# COMPACT_ATOMS: atom_id res chain seq x y z
N MET A 1 -29.30 58.01 17.68
CA MET A 1 -27.85 57.72 17.57
C MET A 1 -27.44 56.95 18.82
N ALA A 2 -26.66 55.87 18.77
CA ALA A 2 -26.05 55.20 17.62
C ALA A 2 -26.25 53.68 17.72
N ALA A 3 -26.37 53.01 16.57
CA ALA A 3 -26.35 51.56 16.50
C ALA A 3 -24.90 51.09 16.35
N THR A 4 -24.41 50.25 17.25
CA THR A 4 -23.13 49.54 17.09
C THR A 4 -23.42 48.13 16.61
N SER A 5 -23.30 47.92 15.29
CA SER A 5 -23.34 46.59 14.69
C SER A 5 -22.10 45.80 15.13
N GLY A 6 -22.30 44.79 15.97
CA GLY A 6 -21.27 43.76 16.18
C GLY A 6 -21.00 43.03 14.87
N ALA A 7 -19.74 42.97 14.44
CA ALA A 7 -19.35 42.18 13.29
C ALA A 7 -19.62 40.68 13.57
N PRO A 8 -20.00 39.88 12.54
CA PRO A 8 -20.21 38.46 12.73
C PRO A 8 -18.91 37.76 13.15
N VAL A 9 -19.03 36.83 14.10
CA VAL A 9 -17.95 35.91 14.48
C VAL A 9 -17.53 35.09 13.25
N PRO A 10 -16.23 34.79 13.04
CA PRO A 10 -15.80 33.99 11.90
C PRO A 10 -16.45 32.61 11.90
N ASP A 11 -16.91 32.20 10.73
CA ASP A 11 -17.81 31.07 10.54
C ASP A 11 -17.09 29.72 10.74
N ASP A 12 -17.48 28.95 11.76
CA ASP A 12 -16.90 27.63 12.10
C ASP A 12 -17.26 26.54 11.05
N ASN A 13 -18.15 26.88 10.11
CA ASN A 13 -18.62 26.05 8.99
C ASN A 13 -17.49 25.45 8.12
N GLY A 14 -16.27 26.01 8.15
CA GLY A 14 -15.13 25.47 7.41
C GLY A 14 -14.58 24.16 7.99
N HIS A 15 -14.45 24.06 9.32
CA HIS A 15 -13.87 22.87 9.96
C HIS A 15 -14.85 21.70 9.94
N GLY A 16 -16.13 21.96 10.23
CA GLY A 16 -17.20 20.96 10.12
C GLY A 16 -17.25 20.32 8.73
N ARG A 17 -17.15 21.11 7.64
CA ARG A 17 -17.15 20.60 6.26
C ARG A 17 -15.97 19.69 5.92
N LEU A 18 -14.77 19.98 6.45
CA LEU A 18 -13.58 19.16 6.19
C LEU A 18 -13.67 17.82 6.91
N ALA A 19 -14.07 17.83 8.18
CA ALA A 19 -14.34 16.61 8.94
C ALA A 19 -15.46 15.78 8.28
N SER A 20 -16.56 16.42 7.86
CA SER A 20 -17.64 15.78 7.11
C SER A 20 -17.18 15.15 5.79
N SER A 21 -16.16 15.69 5.11
CA SER A 21 -15.65 15.08 3.86
C SER A 21 -15.03 13.69 4.12
N LEU A 22 -14.37 13.53 5.27
CA LEU A 22 -13.82 12.25 5.71
C LEU A 22 -14.91 11.34 6.29
N THR A 23 -15.72 11.81 7.25
CA THR A 23 -16.76 10.99 7.89
C THR A 23 -17.95 10.66 6.97
N ALA A 24 -18.10 11.33 5.81
CA ALA A 24 -19.01 10.87 4.75
C ALA A 24 -18.52 9.62 3.98
N ARG A 25 -17.36 9.05 4.34
CA ARG A 25 -16.76 7.86 3.71
C ARG A 25 -16.54 6.70 4.69
N TYR A 26 -16.35 6.99 5.96
CA TYR A 26 -16.10 6.01 7.04
C TYR A 26 -17.09 6.26 8.18
N SER A 27 -17.32 5.28 9.06
CA SER A 27 -18.14 5.54 10.26
C SER A 27 -17.53 6.63 11.14
N ASP A 28 -18.36 7.32 11.93
CA ASP A 28 -17.95 8.44 12.80
C ASP A 28 -16.69 8.15 13.64
N TRP A 29 -16.57 6.92 14.15
CA TRP A 29 -15.46 6.38 14.96
C TRP A 29 -14.09 6.30 14.25
N VAL A 30 -13.98 6.72 12.99
CA VAL A 30 -12.71 6.68 12.24
C VAL A 30 -11.70 7.67 12.81
N LEU A 31 -12.15 8.81 13.35
CA LEU A 31 -11.26 9.88 13.82
C LEU A 31 -10.52 9.44 15.08
N GLU A 32 -11.25 8.91 16.06
CA GLU A 32 -10.69 8.35 17.30
C GLU A 32 -9.70 7.23 16.99
N ALA A 33 -10.05 6.33 16.08
CA ALA A 33 -9.19 5.21 15.70
C ALA A 33 -7.92 5.64 14.92
N LEU A 34 -7.94 6.79 14.22
CA LEU A 34 -6.73 7.37 13.61
C LEU A 34 -5.90 8.13 14.64
N ASP A 35 -6.52 8.80 15.61
CA ASP A 35 -5.83 9.53 16.69
C ASP A 35 -5.08 8.60 17.65
N GLU A 36 -5.52 7.35 17.81
CA GLU A 36 -4.79 6.29 18.53
C GLU A 36 -3.54 5.78 17.78
N LEU A 37 -3.39 6.05 16.47
CA LEU A 37 -2.26 5.52 15.70
C LEU A 37 -0.96 6.30 15.95
N PRO A 38 0.17 5.60 16.20
CA PRO A 38 1.45 6.24 16.41
C PRO A 38 2.03 6.84 15.11
N GLY A 39 2.75 7.95 15.27
CA GLY A 39 3.59 8.54 14.22
C GLY A 39 2.92 9.63 13.39
N SER A 40 3.67 10.16 12.43
CA SER A 40 3.37 11.38 11.69
C SER A 40 2.74 11.07 10.33
N PHE A 41 1.45 11.39 10.18
CA PHE A 41 0.74 11.20 8.93
C PHE A 41 -0.44 12.17 8.77
N LEU A 42 -0.94 12.26 7.53
CA LEU A 42 -2.10 13.07 7.17
C LEU A 42 -2.90 12.43 6.04
N LEU A 43 -4.18 12.78 5.96
CA LEU A 43 -5.04 12.47 4.82
C LEU A 43 -5.43 13.77 4.10
N THR A 44 -5.48 13.68 2.78
CA THR A 44 -5.88 14.77 1.89
C THR A 44 -7.05 14.33 1.01
N ASP A 45 -7.93 15.25 0.66
CA ASP A 45 -9.10 15.00 -0.19
C ASP A 45 -8.87 15.64 -1.57
N PRO A 46 -8.63 14.84 -2.63
CA PRO A 46 -8.39 15.34 -3.98
C PRO A 46 -9.66 15.80 -4.71
N ALA A 47 -10.86 15.48 -4.20
CA ALA A 47 -12.12 15.98 -4.76
C ALA A 47 -12.42 17.42 -4.31
N LEU A 48 -11.83 17.86 -3.18
CA LEU A 48 -11.96 19.23 -2.70
C LEU A 48 -10.99 20.20 -3.42
N PRO A 49 -11.43 21.43 -3.76
CA PRO A 49 -10.59 22.42 -4.42
C PRO A 49 -9.28 22.71 -3.66
N GLY A 50 -8.15 22.66 -4.38
CA GLY A 50 -6.83 22.88 -3.81
C GLY A 50 -6.18 21.65 -3.16
N HIS A 51 -6.85 20.49 -3.17
CA HIS A 51 -6.38 19.25 -2.56
C HIS A 51 -5.97 19.46 -1.08
N PRO A 52 -6.91 19.85 -0.22
CA PRO A 52 -6.67 20.18 1.18
C PRO A 52 -6.41 18.94 2.05
N ILE A 53 -5.73 19.17 3.17
CA ILE A 53 -5.60 18.22 4.28
C ILE A 53 -6.94 18.17 5.02
N VAL A 54 -7.51 16.98 5.16
CA VAL A 54 -8.78 16.72 5.87
C VAL A 54 -8.58 16.00 7.21
N TYR A 55 -7.41 15.41 7.44
CA TYR A 55 -7.00 14.84 8.73
C TYR A 55 -5.48 14.97 8.91
N ALA A 56 -5.02 15.18 10.14
CA ALA A 56 -3.61 15.32 10.51
C ALA A 56 -3.39 14.71 11.91
N SER A 57 -2.47 13.74 12.02
CA SER A 57 -2.25 13.01 13.28
C SER A 57 -1.58 13.86 14.36
N GLY A 58 -1.73 13.47 15.62
CA GLY A 58 -0.98 14.07 16.74
C GLY A 58 0.55 13.98 16.56
N GLY A 59 1.04 12.90 15.94
CA GLY A 59 2.46 12.74 15.61
C GLY A 59 2.94 13.72 14.53
N LEU A 60 2.09 14.13 13.59
CA LEU A 60 2.42 15.20 12.62
C LEU A 60 2.55 16.55 13.34
N ALA A 61 1.67 16.83 14.30
CA ALA A 61 1.75 18.05 15.10
C ALA A 61 3.05 18.12 15.92
N ALA A 62 3.45 17.00 16.54
CA ALA A 62 4.74 16.88 17.24
C ALA A 62 5.95 17.01 16.30
N LEU A 63 5.89 16.42 15.10
CA LEU A 63 6.98 16.50 14.12
C LEU A 63 7.15 17.91 13.53
N THR A 64 6.05 18.58 13.21
CA THR A 64 6.09 19.83 12.42
C THR A 64 5.92 21.10 13.26
N GLY A 65 5.45 20.98 14.50
CA GLY A 65 5.13 22.11 15.38
C GLY A 65 3.83 22.84 15.01
N TYR A 66 3.08 22.39 13.99
CA TYR A 66 1.77 22.93 13.66
C TYR A 66 0.67 22.20 14.42
N ALA A 67 -0.23 22.94 15.08
CA ALA A 67 -1.45 22.37 15.62
C ALA A 67 -2.34 21.85 14.48
N PRO A 68 -3.13 20.76 14.63
CA PRO A 68 -3.96 20.22 13.55
C PRO A 68 -4.86 21.27 12.88
N ARG A 69 -5.50 22.15 13.68
CA ARG A 69 -6.29 23.31 13.19
C ARG A 69 -5.52 24.32 12.31
N ASP A 70 -4.20 24.43 12.45
CA ASP A 70 -3.35 25.31 11.63
C ASP A 70 -3.00 24.67 10.27
N VAL A 71 -3.33 23.39 10.08
CA VAL A 71 -2.98 22.52 8.94
C VAL A 71 -4.23 22.09 8.14
N LEU A 72 -5.33 21.79 8.81
CA LEU A 72 -6.60 21.41 8.18
C LEU A 72 -7.07 22.45 7.16
N GLY A 73 -7.61 21.99 6.04
CA GLY A 73 -8.06 22.84 4.93
C GLY A 73 -6.95 23.40 4.05
N ARG A 74 -5.67 23.22 4.42
CA ARG A 74 -4.52 23.72 3.65
C ARG A 74 -3.92 22.62 2.79
N ASN A 75 -3.24 22.99 1.71
CA ASN A 75 -2.50 22.01 0.90
C ASN A 75 -1.16 21.66 1.57
N ALA A 76 -0.75 20.39 1.50
CA ALA A 76 0.47 19.87 2.15
C ALA A 76 1.79 20.52 1.70
N ARG A 77 1.79 21.35 0.65
CA ARG A 77 2.92 22.25 0.33
C ARG A 77 3.29 23.23 1.46
N LEU A 78 2.42 23.39 2.48
CA LEU A 78 2.68 24.16 3.70
C LEU A 78 4.07 23.88 4.30
N PHE A 79 4.48 22.61 4.32
CA PHE A 79 5.74 22.20 4.95
C PHE A 79 6.98 22.48 4.08
N GLN A 80 6.82 22.99 2.85
CA GLN A 80 7.92 23.24 1.91
C GLN A 80 8.43 24.68 2.04
N GLY A 81 9.71 24.89 1.75
CA GLY A 81 10.36 26.21 1.80
C GLY A 81 11.42 26.41 0.73
N ALA A 82 12.28 27.41 0.90
CA ALA A 82 13.15 27.90 -0.16
C ALA A 82 14.19 26.87 -0.66
N ALA A 83 14.71 26.01 0.23
CA ALA A 83 15.69 24.97 -0.11
C ALA A 83 15.06 23.58 -0.31
N THR A 84 13.73 23.43 -0.27
CA THR A 84 13.08 22.15 -0.62
C THR A 84 13.33 21.84 -2.10
N ASP A 85 13.90 20.67 -2.39
CA ASP A 85 14.22 20.27 -3.76
C ASP A 85 12.98 20.25 -4.68
N ARG A 86 13.07 21.02 -5.76
CA ARG A 86 12.02 21.13 -6.77
C ARG A 86 11.87 19.86 -7.61
N ALA A 87 12.93 19.07 -7.78
CA ALA A 87 12.86 17.80 -8.52
C ALA A 87 12.09 16.74 -7.72
N ALA A 88 12.40 16.54 -6.44
CA ALA A 88 11.63 15.71 -5.53
C ALA A 88 10.16 16.15 -5.44
N VAL A 89 9.89 17.46 -5.31
CA VAL A 89 8.51 18.00 -5.31
C VAL A 89 7.80 17.78 -6.66
N ALA A 90 8.52 17.81 -7.79
CA ALA A 90 7.96 17.46 -9.10
C ALA A 90 7.61 15.96 -9.18
N GLY A 91 8.46 15.07 -8.65
CA GLY A 91 8.19 13.63 -8.53
C GLY A 91 6.94 13.32 -7.72
N VAL A 92 6.76 14.00 -6.57
CA VAL A 92 5.54 13.93 -5.75
C VAL A 92 4.32 14.45 -6.51
N ARG A 93 4.43 15.58 -7.20
CA ARG A 93 3.33 16.14 -8.01
C ARG A 93 2.91 15.20 -9.14
N GLU A 94 3.86 14.51 -9.75
CA GLU A 94 3.58 13.56 -10.82
C GLU A 94 3.00 12.25 -10.28
N ALA A 95 3.43 11.79 -9.10
CA ALA A 95 2.78 10.70 -8.39
C ALA A 95 1.31 11.01 -8.05
N VAL A 96 1.03 12.26 -7.63
CA VAL A 96 -0.33 12.74 -7.41
C VAL A 96 -1.14 12.72 -8.71
N ARG A 97 -0.62 13.23 -9.84
CA ARG A 97 -1.35 13.20 -11.12
C ARG A 97 -1.62 11.80 -11.65
N ALA A 98 -0.64 10.90 -11.54
CA ALA A 98 -0.77 9.51 -11.95
C ALA A 98 -1.58 8.65 -10.96
N HIS A 99 -1.96 9.21 -9.80
CA HIS A 99 -2.57 8.48 -8.68
C HIS A 99 -1.80 7.21 -8.32
N ARG A 100 -0.47 7.32 -8.12
CA ARG A 100 0.40 6.19 -7.74
C ARG A 100 1.09 6.44 -6.41
N ALA A 101 1.52 5.38 -5.75
CA ALA A 101 2.40 5.50 -4.59
C ALA A 101 3.76 6.10 -4.98
N HIS A 102 4.40 6.79 -4.03
CA HIS A 102 5.73 7.36 -4.21
C HIS A 102 6.42 7.63 -2.87
N GLN A 103 7.71 7.32 -2.81
CA GLN A 103 8.60 7.75 -1.73
C GLN A 103 9.56 8.82 -2.23
N ALA A 104 9.76 9.86 -1.43
CA ALA A 104 10.71 10.94 -1.69
C ALA A 104 11.28 11.49 -0.37
N ALA A 105 12.59 11.70 -0.31
CA ALA A 105 13.20 12.50 0.75
C ALA A 105 12.94 13.98 0.46
N LEU A 106 12.45 14.73 1.46
CA LEU A 106 12.12 16.14 1.35
C LEU A 106 12.69 16.91 2.54
N LEU A 107 13.25 18.08 2.26
CA LEU A 107 13.54 19.09 3.28
C LEU A 107 12.27 19.88 3.58
N ASN A 108 11.68 19.63 4.74
CA ASN A 108 10.50 20.32 5.24
C ASN A 108 10.85 21.33 6.33
N TYR A 109 9.96 22.29 6.57
CA TYR A 109 10.12 23.36 7.54
C TYR A 109 9.05 23.25 8.64
N ARG A 110 9.50 23.37 9.89
CA ARG A 110 8.64 23.45 11.07
C ARG A 110 7.95 24.83 11.17
N ARG A 111 6.97 24.96 12.05
CA ARG A 111 6.22 26.21 12.29
C ARG A 111 7.10 27.39 12.76
N ASP A 112 8.23 27.10 13.38
CA ASP A 112 9.26 28.06 13.80
C ASP A 112 10.27 28.41 12.69
N GLY A 113 10.15 27.77 11.51
CA GLY A 113 11.07 27.93 10.39
C GLY A 113 12.29 27.00 10.42
N ALA A 114 12.43 26.10 11.40
CA ALA A 114 13.55 25.17 11.45
C ALA A 114 13.43 24.08 10.35
N PRO A 115 14.48 23.86 9.53
CA PRO A 115 14.50 22.80 8.54
C PRO A 115 14.63 21.41 9.19
N HIS A 116 14.04 20.40 8.57
CA HIS A 116 14.20 18.99 8.91
C HIS A 116 13.95 18.10 7.70
N TRP A 117 14.73 17.03 7.58
CA TRP A 117 14.54 16.03 6.53
C TRP A 117 13.48 15.01 6.92
N VAL A 118 12.59 14.69 5.99
CA VAL A 118 11.61 13.61 6.12
C VAL A 118 11.59 12.74 4.87
N LEU A 119 11.42 11.44 5.07
CA LEU A 119 10.94 10.54 4.04
C LEU A 119 9.42 10.65 3.99
N LEU A 120 8.92 11.25 2.91
CA LEU A 120 7.51 11.20 2.55
C LEU A 120 7.21 9.85 1.88
N HIS A 121 6.29 9.07 2.45
CA HIS A 121 5.61 7.98 1.74
C HIS A 121 4.19 8.44 1.42
N LEU A 122 3.94 8.70 0.14
CA LEU A 122 2.63 9.05 -0.41
C LEU A 122 1.95 7.79 -0.96
N ALA A 123 0.72 7.52 -0.52
CA ALA A 123 -0.10 6.41 -0.99
C ALA A 123 -1.52 6.89 -1.35
N PRO A 124 -2.02 6.62 -2.56
CA PRO A 124 -3.44 6.85 -2.88
C PRO A 124 -4.33 5.85 -2.15
N VAL A 125 -5.52 6.29 -1.75
CA VAL A 125 -6.59 5.47 -1.17
C VAL A 125 -7.79 5.52 -2.11
N PHE A 126 -8.13 4.37 -2.66
CA PHE A 126 -9.22 4.21 -3.63
C PHE A 126 -10.44 3.57 -2.98
N HIS A 127 -11.62 3.88 -3.51
CA HIS A 127 -12.80 3.07 -3.31
C HIS A 127 -12.63 1.74 -4.06
N ALA A 128 -12.86 0.62 -3.36
CA ALA A 128 -12.44 -0.71 -3.80
C ALA A 128 -13.30 -1.27 -4.95
N ARG A 129 -14.51 -0.74 -5.20
CA ARG A 129 -15.41 -1.26 -6.24
C ARG A 129 -15.22 -0.63 -7.62
N ASP A 130 -15.05 0.68 -7.67
CA ASP A 130 -14.99 1.46 -8.92
C ASP A 130 -13.60 2.05 -9.21
N GLY A 131 -12.65 1.93 -8.27
CA GLY A 131 -11.31 2.48 -8.40
C GLY A 131 -11.27 4.02 -8.29
N THR A 132 -12.36 4.66 -7.86
CA THR A 132 -12.40 6.12 -7.63
C THR A 132 -11.40 6.49 -6.54
N LEU A 133 -10.58 7.51 -6.79
CA LEU A 133 -9.65 8.02 -5.78
C LEU A 133 -10.44 8.79 -4.71
N LEU A 134 -10.32 8.37 -3.46
CA LEU A 134 -10.98 9.00 -2.31
C LEU A 134 -10.05 9.95 -1.57
N HIS A 135 -8.81 9.52 -1.29
CA HIS A 135 -7.84 10.30 -0.55
C HIS A 135 -6.41 10.05 -1.03
N PHE A 136 -5.48 10.92 -0.63
CA PHE A 136 -4.07 10.52 -0.48
C PHE A 136 -3.70 10.49 1.00
N LEU A 137 -3.08 9.39 1.41
CA LEU A 137 -2.36 9.24 2.66
C LEU A 137 -0.90 9.69 2.44
N ALA A 138 -0.40 10.51 3.35
CA ALA A 138 1.01 10.90 3.40
C ALA A 138 1.57 10.61 4.79
N VAL A 139 2.50 9.65 4.88
CA VAL A 139 3.30 9.36 6.08
C VAL A 139 4.63 10.12 5.97
N GLN A 140 5.08 10.71 7.08
CA GLN A 140 6.37 11.42 7.15
C GLN A 140 7.25 10.82 8.25
N VAL A 141 8.31 10.11 7.86
CA VAL A 141 9.31 9.57 8.78
C VAL A 141 10.53 10.51 8.79
N PRO A 142 11.00 11.02 9.95
CA PRO A 142 12.18 11.88 10.01
C PRO A 142 13.44 11.13 9.54
N ILE A 143 14.28 11.77 8.73
CA ILE A 143 15.56 11.17 8.29
C ILE A 143 16.69 11.61 9.22
N ALA A 144 17.32 10.65 9.88
CA ALA A 144 18.41 10.91 10.81
C ALA A 144 19.62 11.58 10.11
N PRO A 145 20.37 12.47 10.79
CA PRO A 145 21.68 12.91 10.31
C PRO A 145 22.65 11.72 10.24
N ALA A 146 23.52 11.68 9.22
CA ALA A 146 24.53 10.65 9.05
C ALA A 146 25.70 10.81 10.05
N ALA A 147 25.45 10.52 11.34
CA ALA A 147 26.43 10.61 12.40
C ALA A 147 26.92 9.22 12.84
N ALA A 148 28.16 8.90 12.47
CA ALA A 148 29.00 7.82 12.99
C ALA A 148 28.37 6.41 13.06
N THR A 149 28.44 5.66 11.96
CA THR A 149 28.25 4.20 11.93
C THR A 149 29.35 3.46 12.70
N ARG A 150 29.31 3.50 14.04
CA ARG A 150 29.87 2.46 14.91
C ARG A 150 28.71 1.59 15.37
N GLY A 151 28.77 0.31 15.02
CA GLY A 151 27.60 -0.55 14.92
C GLY A 151 26.75 -0.62 16.19
N ALA A 152 25.49 -0.22 16.06
CA ALA A 152 24.41 -0.65 16.94
C ALA A 152 23.53 -1.62 16.15
N THR A 153 23.60 -2.91 16.51
CA THR A 153 22.65 -3.91 16.02
C THR A 153 21.23 -3.53 16.43
N CYS A 154 20.30 -3.53 15.48
CA CYS A 154 18.90 -3.30 15.77
C CYS A 154 18.36 -4.41 16.70
N HIS A 155 18.05 -4.06 17.95
CA HIS A 155 17.25 -4.86 18.86
C HIS A 155 16.04 -4.03 19.29
N ALA A 156 14.85 -4.56 19.01
CA ALA A 156 13.61 -3.98 19.48
C ALA A 156 13.43 -4.31 20.96
N THR A 157 13.38 -3.28 21.83
CA THR A 157 12.54 -3.25 23.04
C THR A 157 12.70 -1.94 23.81
N GLY A 158 11.64 -1.55 24.51
CA GLY A 158 11.75 -0.91 25.83
C GLY A 158 11.99 0.59 25.85
N HIS A 159 11.01 1.31 26.38
CA HIS A 159 11.24 2.62 26.98
C HIS A 159 12.35 2.54 28.04
N LEU A 160 13.24 3.53 28.11
CA LEU A 160 13.67 4.11 29.38
C LEU A 160 14.29 5.50 29.16
N LEU A 161 13.85 6.45 29.99
CA LEU A 161 14.43 7.79 30.09
C LEU A 161 15.74 7.73 30.87
N ALA A 162 16.79 8.40 30.37
CA ALA A 162 17.98 8.70 31.17
C ALA A 162 18.57 10.05 30.72
N ALA A 163 18.20 11.12 31.44
CA ALA A 163 18.99 12.34 31.44
C ALA A 163 20.16 12.16 32.43
N CYS A 164 21.36 12.63 32.07
CA CYS A 164 22.38 12.95 33.07
C CYS A 164 23.34 14.05 32.59
N ARG A 165 23.90 14.76 33.56
CA ARG A 165 24.49 16.09 33.47
C ARG A 165 26.01 16.05 33.67
N ASP A 166 26.74 16.65 32.73
CA ASP A 166 27.84 17.62 32.88
C ASP A 166 29.12 17.35 33.72
N GLU A 167 30.17 18.10 33.37
CA GLU A 167 31.43 18.38 34.10
C GLU A 167 32.43 17.24 34.45
N ALA A 168 33.59 17.24 33.76
CA ALA A 168 34.89 16.84 34.31
C ALA A 168 36.04 17.55 33.56
N SER A 169 37.06 18.03 34.30
CA SER A 169 37.94 19.12 33.86
C SER A 169 39.45 18.80 33.85
N ARG A 170 40.17 19.29 32.82
CA ARG A 170 41.63 19.61 32.74
C ARG A 170 42.60 18.41 33.00
N VAL A 171 43.89 18.37 32.63
CA VAL A 171 44.98 19.35 32.45
C VAL A 171 46.05 18.77 31.46
N ALA A 172 46.66 19.61 30.59
CA ALA A 172 48.04 19.62 29.99
C ALA A 172 48.77 18.32 29.55
N GLU A 173 49.85 18.31 28.76
CA GLU A 173 50.51 19.15 27.71
C GLU A 173 51.58 18.22 27.09
N ASP A 174 52.00 18.45 25.84
CA ASP A 174 53.42 18.42 25.38
C ASP A 174 53.55 18.26 23.84
N PHE A 175 54.25 19.23 23.25
CA PHE A 175 54.75 19.34 21.87
C PHE A 175 56.22 18.77 21.80
N PRO A 176 57.05 18.83 20.71
CA PRO A 176 56.99 19.70 19.53
C PRO A 176 57.46 19.19 18.14
N CYS A 177 57.25 20.04 17.11
CA CYS A 177 58.02 20.20 15.84
C CYS A 177 58.07 19.02 14.82
N SER A 178 58.13 19.20 13.48
CA SER A 178 58.19 20.37 12.56
C SER A 178 58.06 19.83 11.10
N THR A 179 58.10 20.53 9.94
CA THR A 179 58.47 21.92 9.53
C THR A 179 57.83 22.26 8.15
N HIS A 180 57.87 23.54 7.73
CA HIS A 180 57.71 24.11 6.36
C HIS A 180 56.43 23.80 5.54
N ALA A 181 55.55 24.72 5.15
CA ALA A 181 55.63 26.10 4.61
C ALA A 181 55.44 26.19 3.08
N ALA A 182 54.22 26.54 2.64
CA ALA A 182 53.94 27.24 1.38
C ALA A 182 52.63 28.06 1.50
N LYS A 183 52.74 29.39 1.49
CA LYS A 183 51.59 30.31 1.31
C LYS A 183 51.35 30.50 -0.19
N VAL A 184 50.12 30.31 -0.67
CA VAL A 184 49.60 31.00 -1.87
C VAL A 184 48.07 31.18 -1.72
N PHE A 185 47.66 32.44 -1.63
CA PHE A 185 46.35 33.03 -1.97
C PHE A 185 45.08 32.60 -1.22
N VAL A 186 44.54 33.59 -0.51
CA VAL A 186 43.14 33.68 -0.10
C VAL A 186 42.30 34.06 -1.32
N ASP A 187 41.31 33.26 -1.68
CA ASP A 187 40.12 33.73 -2.38
C ASP A 187 38.95 33.75 -1.39
N MET A 188 38.30 34.91 -1.26
CA MET A 188 37.31 35.19 -0.20
C MET A 188 36.09 35.91 -0.79
N ASP A 189 35.35 35.25 -1.68
CA ASP A 189 33.90 35.46 -1.73
C ASP A 189 33.10 34.25 -2.27
N LYS A 190 32.94 33.23 -1.42
CA LYS A 190 31.79 32.32 -1.46
C LYS A 190 31.21 32.16 -0.06
N ARG A 191 30.49 33.19 0.39
CA ARG A 191 29.68 33.12 1.61
C ARG A 191 28.59 32.07 1.48
N GLY A 192 28.83 30.91 2.08
CA GLY A 192 27.84 30.08 2.77
C GLY A 192 26.50 29.86 2.06
N LEU A 193 26.53 29.27 0.86
CA LEU A 193 25.50 28.29 0.53
C LEU A 193 26.02 26.94 0.99
N GLU A 194 25.84 26.63 2.29
CA GLU A 194 25.82 25.24 2.72
C GLU A 194 24.61 24.61 2.05
N ALA A 195 24.86 23.93 0.92
CA ALA A 195 23.87 23.10 0.27
C ALA A 195 23.59 21.93 1.22
N GLU A 196 22.57 22.08 2.06
CA GLU A 196 22.21 21.08 3.07
C GLU A 196 22.06 19.72 2.38
N GLU A 197 22.97 18.81 2.73
CA GLU A 197 23.33 17.68 1.90
C GLU A 197 22.11 16.77 1.65
N LEU A 198 21.87 16.40 0.38
CA LEU A 198 20.70 15.63 -0.03
C LEU A 198 20.63 14.30 0.75
N ARG A 199 19.79 14.23 1.78
CA ARG A 199 19.73 13.03 2.62
C ARG A 199 18.97 11.91 1.93
N VAL A 200 19.62 10.76 1.85
CA VAL A 200 19.01 9.51 1.40
C VAL A 200 18.46 8.77 2.62
N ALA A 201 17.17 8.43 2.60
CA ALA A 201 16.58 7.60 3.63
C ALA A 201 17.14 6.17 3.58
N SER A 202 17.44 5.63 4.75
CA SER A 202 17.79 4.23 4.97
C SER A 202 16.63 3.29 4.62
N ASP A 203 16.92 2.01 4.40
CA ASP A 203 15.88 1.02 4.11
C ASP A 203 14.96 0.78 5.32
N CYS A 204 15.48 0.93 6.55
CA CYS A 204 14.69 0.90 7.78
C CYS A 204 13.64 2.03 7.82
N GLU A 205 14.01 3.26 7.45
CA GLU A 205 13.06 4.39 7.38
C GLU A 205 12.01 4.17 6.27
N LYS A 206 12.38 3.56 5.13
CA LYS A 206 11.45 3.19 4.05
C LYS A 206 10.46 2.10 4.45
N GLU A 207 10.94 1.07 5.15
CA GLU A 207 10.13 -0.03 5.65
C GLU A 207 9.17 0.45 6.75
N MET A 208 9.66 1.26 7.69
CA MET A 208 8.83 1.92 8.71
C MET A 208 7.71 2.75 8.07
N ALA A 209 8.03 3.60 7.09
CA ALA A 209 7.04 4.44 6.41
C ALA A 209 5.97 3.60 5.68
N THR A 210 6.37 2.48 5.09
CA THR A 210 5.47 1.56 4.37
C THR A 210 4.59 0.75 5.33
N SER A 211 5.16 0.26 6.43
CA SER A 211 4.43 -0.44 7.49
C SER A 211 3.38 0.46 8.14
N MET A 212 3.75 1.70 8.48
CA MET A 212 2.80 2.71 8.95
C MET A 212 1.67 2.96 7.96
N ALA A 213 1.99 3.15 6.67
CA ALA A 213 0.98 3.37 5.63
C ALA A 213 -0.01 2.21 5.52
N ASN A 214 0.48 0.97 5.56
CA ASN A 214 -0.35 -0.25 5.54
C ASN A 214 -1.26 -0.34 6.77
N ASN A 215 -0.76 -0.02 7.96
CA ASN A 215 -1.56 -0.02 9.20
C ASN A 215 -2.69 1.02 9.14
N ILE A 216 -2.40 2.23 8.66
CA ILE A 216 -3.41 3.30 8.51
C ILE A 216 -4.47 2.92 7.47
N VAL A 217 -4.06 2.37 6.31
CA VAL A 217 -5.02 1.88 5.30
C VAL A 217 -5.85 0.71 5.84
N SER A 218 -5.30 -0.14 6.70
CA SER A 218 -6.06 -1.22 7.37
C SER A 218 -7.16 -0.67 8.30
N VAL A 219 -6.85 0.38 9.08
CA VAL A 219 -7.84 1.09 9.91
C VAL A 219 -8.93 1.74 9.04
N LEU A 220 -8.55 2.47 7.99
CA LEU A 220 -9.51 3.05 7.04
C LEU A 220 -10.40 1.97 6.40
N ASN A 221 -9.82 0.83 5.99
CA ASN A 221 -10.56 -0.30 5.45
C ASN A 221 -11.57 -0.84 6.48
N ARG A 222 -11.14 -1.10 7.72
CA ARG A 222 -12.01 -1.58 8.82
C ARG A 222 -13.25 -0.68 9.01
N TYR A 223 -13.08 0.63 9.08
CA TYR A 223 -14.19 1.56 9.30
C TYR A 223 -14.98 1.93 8.03
N SER A 224 -14.41 1.69 6.83
CA SER A 224 -15.14 1.80 5.55
C SER A 224 -16.11 0.64 5.29
N LYS A 225 -15.89 -0.53 5.91
CA LYS A 225 -16.82 -1.66 5.81
C LYS A 225 -18.19 -1.35 6.44
N LEU A 226 -18.23 -0.47 7.45
CA LEU A 226 -19.46 -0.07 8.13
C LEU A 226 -20.33 0.89 7.31
N THR A 227 -19.74 1.64 6.37
CA THR A 227 -20.45 2.55 5.44
C THR A 227 -20.73 1.92 4.07
N GLY A 228 -20.22 0.71 3.82
CA GLY A 228 -20.29 0.03 2.52
C GLY A 228 -19.32 0.58 1.46
N LEU A 229 -18.57 1.64 1.77
CA LEU A 229 -17.63 2.33 0.87
C LEU A 229 -16.21 1.78 1.02
N VAL A 230 -16.05 0.45 0.96
CA VAL A 230 -14.79 -0.26 1.24
C VAL A 230 -13.61 0.36 0.50
N VAL A 231 -12.49 0.59 1.19
CA VAL A 231 -11.29 1.23 0.61
C VAL A 231 -10.09 0.29 0.41
N SER A 232 -9.22 0.65 -0.52
CA SER A 232 -8.00 -0.10 -0.90
C SER A 232 -6.83 0.85 -1.20
N SER A 233 -5.59 0.42 -0.94
CA SER A 233 -4.36 1.10 -1.39
C SER A 233 -4.04 0.89 -2.88
N GLN A 234 -4.66 -0.11 -3.50
CA GLN A 234 -4.54 -0.38 -4.93
C GLN A 234 -5.80 0.06 -5.66
N ARG A 235 -5.66 0.69 -6.83
CA ARG A 235 -6.82 1.01 -7.67
C ARG A 235 -7.44 -0.30 -8.15
N CYS A 236 -8.72 -0.47 -7.91
CA CYS A 236 -9.50 -1.51 -8.59
C CYS A 236 -9.43 -1.25 -10.10
N SER A 237 -8.62 -2.04 -10.80
CA SER A 237 -8.34 -1.87 -12.21
C SER A 237 -8.99 -2.99 -13.01
N SER A 238 -10.27 -2.78 -13.35
CA SER A 238 -10.92 -3.48 -14.48
C SER A 238 -10.17 -3.27 -15.81
N VAL A 239 -9.21 -2.33 -15.85
CA VAL A 239 -8.33 -1.98 -16.98
C VAL A 239 -6.94 -2.66 -16.90
N GLY A 240 -6.63 -3.41 -15.84
CA GLY A 240 -5.31 -4.02 -15.62
C GLY A 240 -5.19 -5.51 -15.97
N ILE A 241 -6.31 -6.22 -16.10
CA ILE A 241 -6.34 -7.65 -16.40
C ILE A 241 -6.07 -7.85 -17.91
N PRO A 242 -5.05 -8.64 -18.31
CA PRO A 242 -4.87 -9.03 -19.71
C PRO A 242 -6.13 -9.76 -20.18
N ALA A 243 -6.90 -9.14 -21.07
CA ALA A 243 -8.14 -9.73 -21.57
C ALA A 243 -7.82 -11.08 -22.24
N LEU A 244 -8.31 -12.17 -21.66
CA LEU A 244 -8.17 -13.50 -22.25
C LEU A 244 -8.80 -13.49 -23.64
N SER A 245 -8.19 -14.18 -24.60
CA SER A 245 -8.74 -14.28 -25.95
C SER A 245 -10.16 -14.86 -25.89
N SER A 246 -11.02 -14.43 -26.82
CA SER A 246 -12.39 -14.93 -26.91
C SER A 246 -12.43 -16.46 -27.04
N SER A 247 -11.48 -17.05 -27.77
CA SER A 247 -11.30 -18.50 -27.90
C SER A 247 -10.94 -19.19 -26.59
N LEU A 248 -10.12 -18.56 -25.73
CA LEU A 248 -9.82 -19.09 -24.39
C LEU A 248 -11.06 -19.03 -23.50
N ASN A 249 -11.71 -17.87 -23.40
CA ASN A 249 -12.92 -17.69 -22.57
C ASN A 249 -14.03 -18.68 -22.97
N LEU A 250 -14.27 -18.89 -24.27
CA LEU A 250 -15.22 -19.90 -24.76
C LEU A 250 -14.81 -21.34 -24.43
N SER A 251 -13.52 -21.63 -24.30
CA SER A 251 -13.01 -22.95 -23.94
C SER A 251 -13.12 -23.20 -22.43
N LEU A 252 -12.75 -22.20 -21.61
CA LEU A 252 -12.86 -22.25 -20.16
C LEU A 252 -14.32 -22.31 -19.70
N GLY A 253 -15.24 -21.60 -20.36
CA GLY A 253 -16.68 -21.59 -20.03
C GLY A 253 -17.40 -22.92 -20.26
N ARG A 254 -16.76 -23.90 -20.91
CA ARG A 254 -17.30 -25.27 -21.06
C ARG A 254 -17.01 -26.16 -19.85
N ILE A 255 -16.00 -25.82 -19.05
CA ILE A 255 -15.56 -26.58 -17.87
C ILE A 255 -16.57 -26.33 -16.74
N LYS A 256 -17.03 -27.40 -16.07
CA LYS A 256 -18.13 -27.34 -15.09
C LYS A 256 -17.68 -27.32 -13.64
N GLN A 257 -16.39 -27.54 -13.39
CA GLN A 257 -15.77 -27.44 -12.09
C GLN A 257 -15.66 -25.97 -11.62
N SER A 258 -15.62 -25.77 -10.31
CA SER A 258 -15.31 -24.48 -9.69
C SER A 258 -13.79 -24.23 -9.80
N PHE A 259 -13.39 -23.20 -10.55
CA PHE A 259 -12.00 -22.80 -10.63
C PHE A 259 -11.83 -21.32 -10.96
N VAL A 260 -10.66 -20.79 -10.60
CA VAL A 260 -10.14 -19.50 -11.06
C VAL A 260 -8.77 -19.68 -11.72
N LEU A 261 -8.40 -18.73 -12.58
CA LEU A 261 -7.03 -18.56 -13.06
C LEU A 261 -6.45 -17.29 -12.45
N THR A 262 -5.22 -17.35 -11.96
CA THR A 262 -4.46 -16.18 -11.51
C THR A 262 -3.19 -15.98 -12.34
N ASP A 263 -2.71 -14.75 -12.44
CA ASP A 263 -1.45 -14.41 -13.13
C ASP A 263 -0.37 -14.01 -12.11
N SER A 264 0.56 -14.92 -11.82
CA SER A 264 1.67 -14.68 -10.89
C SER A 264 2.73 -13.70 -11.41
N ARG A 265 2.61 -13.21 -12.64
CA ARG A 265 3.48 -12.15 -13.21
C ARG A 265 2.95 -10.75 -12.89
N LEU A 266 1.70 -10.65 -12.41
CA LEU A 266 1.08 -9.39 -12.00
C LEU A 266 1.18 -9.22 -10.47
N PRO A 267 1.28 -7.97 -9.95
CA PRO A 267 1.33 -7.72 -8.51
C PRO A 267 0.13 -8.32 -7.77
N ASP A 268 0.38 -8.91 -6.60
CA ASP A 268 -0.63 -9.60 -5.76
C ASP A 268 -1.34 -10.79 -6.44
N MET A 269 -0.83 -11.33 -7.55
CA MET A 269 -1.33 -12.55 -8.21
C MET A 269 -2.88 -12.56 -8.37
N PRO A 270 -3.44 -11.60 -9.12
CA PRO A 270 -4.88 -11.39 -9.21
C PRO A 270 -5.56 -12.49 -10.02
N ILE A 271 -6.84 -12.73 -9.71
CA ILE A 271 -7.76 -13.55 -10.47
C ILE A 271 -8.06 -12.86 -11.81
N ILE A 272 -7.71 -13.52 -12.91
CA ILE A 272 -7.94 -13.05 -14.28
C ILE A 272 -9.11 -13.75 -14.98
N TYR A 273 -9.59 -14.86 -14.39
CA TYR A 273 -10.77 -15.61 -14.85
C TYR A 273 -11.41 -16.35 -13.67
N ALA A 274 -12.75 -16.38 -13.64
CA ALA A 274 -13.53 -17.18 -12.71
C ALA A 274 -14.63 -17.95 -13.44
N SER A 275 -14.75 -19.27 -13.17
CA SER A 275 -15.80 -20.12 -13.75
C SER A 275 -17.17 -19.81 -13.14
N ASP A 276 -18.25 -20.11 -13.87
CA ASP A 276 -19.61 -19.90 -13.34
C ASP A 276 -19.84 -20.73 -12.06
N ALA A 277 -19.29 -21.94 -12.00
CA ALA A 277 -19.34 -22.78 -10.82
C ALA A 277 -18.59 -22.18 -9.62
N PHE A 278 -17.51 -21.43 -9.83
CA PHE A 278 -16.83 -20.69 -8.76
C PHE A 278 -17.70 -19.53 -8.24
N THR A 279 -18.33 -18.77 -9.14
CA THR A 279 -19.26 -17.70 -8.72
C THR A 279 -20.47 -18.26 -7.97
N SER A 280 -21.00 -19.42 -8.39
CA SER A 280 -22.08 -20.12 -7.68
C SER A 280 -21.64 -20.69 -6.33
N LEU A 281 -20.42 -21.24 -6.22
CA LEU A 281 -19.89 -21.79 -4.98
C LEU A 281 -19.68 -20.71 -3.91
N THR A 282 -19.12 -19.57 -4.31
CA THR A 282 -18.61 -18.55 -3.37
C THR A 282 -19.56 -17.38 -3.15
N GLY A 283 -20.56 -17.19 -4.02
CA GLY A 283 -21.51 -16.08 -3.98
C GLY A 283 -20.95 -14.74 -4.49
N TYR A 284 -19.68 -14.67 -4.87
CA TYR A 284 -19.10 -13.50 -5.54
C TYR A 284 -19.49 -13.46 -7.01
N SER A 285 -19.84 -12.28 -7.51
CA SER A 285 -20.01 -12.08 -8.95
C SER A 285 -18.65 -12.08 -9.65
N ARG A 286 -18.64 -12.31 -10.97
CA ARG A 286 -17.40 -12.29 -11.75
C ARG A 286 -16.74 -10.91 -11.71
N GLU A 287 -17.55 -9.86 -11.70
CA GLU A 287 -17.15 -8.45 -11.65
C GLU A 287 -16.54 -8.06 -10.30
N GLU A 288 -16.92 -8.75 -9.21
CA GLU A 288 -16.37 -8.53 -7.86
C GLU A 288 -15.06 -9.30 -7.61
N ILE A 289 -14.87 -10.45 -8.28
CA ILE A 289 -13.70 -11.31 -8.02
C ILE A 289 -12.54 -11.07 -9.01
N LEU A 290 -12.82 -10.61 -10.23
CA LEU A 290 -11.79 -10.30 -11.21
C LEU A 290 -10.90 -9.14 -10.73
N GLY A 291 -9.59 -9.37 -10.71
CA GLY A 291 -8.60 -8.42 -10.20
C GLY A 291 -8.28 -8.58 -8.71
N CYS A 292 -9.08 -9.35 -7.95
CA CYS A 292 -8.78 -9.67 -6.56
C CYS A 292 -7.82 -10.87 -6.44
N ASN A 293 -7.05 -10.92 -5.37
CA ASN A 293 -6.31 -12.14 -4.98
C ASN A 293 -7.27 -13.15 -4.32
N CYS A 294 -7.03 -14.46 -4.51
CA CYS A 294 -7.82 -15.56 -3.94
C CYS A 294 -8.05 -15.48 -2.41
N LYS A 295 -7.17 -14.79 -1.66
CA LYS A 295 -7.30 -14.51 -0.22
C LYS A 295 -8.61 -13.81 0.20
N VAL A 296 -9.41 -13.33 -0.76
CA VAL A 296 -10.78 -12.86 -0.53
C VAL A 296 -11.70 -13.94 0.03
N LEU A 297 -11.38 -15.23 -0.16
CA LEU A 297 -12.09 -16.36 0.47
C LEU A 297 -11.56 -16.72 1.87
N ASN A 298 -10.53 -16.02 2.38
CA ASN A 298 -9.99 -16.30 3.71
C ASN A 298 -10.84 -15.63 4.80
N GLY A 299 -10.90 -16.25 5.97
CA GLY A 299 -11.60 -15.72 7.14
C GLY A 299 -10.97 -16.16 8.46
N PRO A 300 -11.63 -15.93 9.60
CA PRO A 300 -11.01 -16.05 10.92
C PRO A 300 -10.47 -17.45 11.29
N GLY A 301 -10.99 -18.51 10.68
CA GLY A 301 -10.54 -19.90 10.88
C GLY A 301 -9.70 -20.47 9.74
N THR A 302 -9.31 -19.67 8.75
CA THR A 302 -8.42 -20.14 7.66
C THR A 302 -7.00 -20.31 8.19
N SER A 303 -6.41 -21.51 8.06
CA SER A 303 -5.08 -21.80 8.59
C SER A 303 -3.99 -21.02 7.85
N LEU A 304 -3.16 -20.28 8.60
CA LEU A 304 -1.99 -19.58 8.05
C LEU A 304 -0.91 -20.55 7.58
N GLU A 305 -0.69 -21.66 8.29
CA GLU A 305 0.30 -22.68 7.94
C GLU A 305 0.03 -23.29 6.55
N VAL A 306 -1.25 -23.57 6.24
CA VAL A 306 -1.67 -24.09 4.93
C VAL A 306 -1.53 -23.03 3.83
N LEU A 307 -1.77 -21.75 4.14
CA LEU A 307 -1.53 -20.65 3.20
C LEU A 307 -0.03 -20.46 2.92
N GLU A 308 0.83 -20.64 3.91
CA GLU A 308 2.29 -20.65 3.73
C GLU A 308 2.75 -21.84 2.88
N GLU A 309 2.19 -23.03 3.09
CA GLU A 309 2.44 -24.20 2.24
C GLU A 309 2.05 -23.96 0.77
N ILE A 310 0.85 -23.40 0.53
CA ILE A 310 0.41 -23.03 -0.83
C ILE A 310 1.40 -22.04 -1.47
N ASN A 311 1.81 -21.00 -0.72
CA ASN A 311 2.76 -20.00 -1.22
C ASN A 311 4.13 -20.61 -1.55
N GLN A 312 4.63 -21.57 -0.76
CA GLN A 312 5.87 -22.29 -1.06
C GLN A 312 5.76 -23.12 -2.35
N HIS A 313 4.63 -23.78 -2.59
CA HIS A 313 4.38 -24.53 -3.82
C HIS A 313 4.29 -23.62 -5.06
N ILE A 314 3.65 -22.45 -4.95
CA ILE A 314 3.60 -21.44 -6.01
C ILE A 314 5.00 -20.91 -6.33
N CYS A 315 5.78 -20.54 -5.31
CA CYS A 315 7.16 -20.06 -5.47
C CYS A 315 8.11 -21.10 -6.09
N SER A 316 7.84 -22.39 -5.90
CA SER A 316 8.61 -23.51 -6.48
C SER A 316 8.03 -24.07 -7.80
N GLU A 317 7.01 -23.41 -8.35
CA GLU A 317 6.24 -23.84 -9.52
C GLU A 317 5.78 -25.32 -9.45
N GLN A 318 5.37 -25.76 -8.25
CA GLN A 318 4.80 -27.10 -7.99
C GLN A 318 3.27 -27.03 -7.83
N ALA A 319 2.64 -28.19 -7.90
CA ALA A 319 1.21 -28.33 -7.59
C ALA A 319 1.02 -28.87 -6.17
N CYS A 320 -0.02 -28.41 -5.49
CA CYS A 320 -0.44 -28.92 -4.17
C CYS A 320 -1.96 -29.15 -4.14
N THR A 321 -2.39 -30.03 -3.24
CA THR A 321 -3.79 -30.21 -2.85
C THR A 321 -3.86 -30.12 -1.34
N VAL A 322 -4.71 -29.26 -0.80
CA VAL A 322 -4.82 -29.02 0.65
C VAL A 322 -6.28 -28.88 1.07
N ASP A 323 -6.59 -29.26 2.30
CA ASP A 323 -7.87 -28.94 2.94
C ASP A 323 -7.78 -27.53 3.57
N LEU A 324 -8.63 -26.61 3.13
CA LEU A 324 -8.66 -25.23 3.59
C LEU A 324 -10.07 -24.85 4.10
N LEU A 325 -10.15 -24.09 5.20
CA LEU A 325 -11.42 -23.48 5.60
C LEU A 325 -11.60 -22.15 4.86
N SER A 326 -12.46 -22.17 3.84
CA SER A 326 -12.78 -21.03 2.98
C SER A 326 -14.13 -20.40 3.38
N TYR A 327 -14.34 -19.14 3.01
CA TYR A 327 -15.51 -18.33 3.34
C TYR A 327 -16.16 -17.75 2.09
N ARG A 328 -17.49 -17.79 2.06
CA ARG A 328 -18.34 -17.20 1.01
C ARG A 328 -18.59 -15.72 1.28
N LYS A 329 -19.11 -15.03 0.27
CA LYS A 329 -19.51 -13.61 0.34
C LYS A 329 -20.50 -13.29 1.46
N ASP A 330 -21.38 -14.23 1.81
CA ASP A 330 -22.37 -14.09 2.89
C ASP A 330 -21.77 -14.34 4.31
N GLY A 331 -20.49 -14.68 4.39
CA GLY A 331 -19.79 -15.01 5.63
C GLY A 331 -19.91 -16.48 6.05
N SER A 332 -20.66 -17.32 5.34
CA SER A 332 -20.70 -18.76 5.60
C SER A 332 -19.37 -19.43 5.22
N SER A 333 -18.91 -20.38 6.03
CA SER A 333 -17.70 -21.15 5.74
C SER A 333 -18.00 -22.45 4.99
N PHE A 334 -16.97 -23.02 4.37
CA PHE A 334 -16.98 -24.35 3.77
C PHE A 334 -15.59 -25.01 3.82
N CYS A 335 -15.56 -26.34 3.85
CA CYS A 335 -14.33 -27.11 3.78
C CYS A 335 -13.95 -27.27 2.30
N ASP A 336 -12.93 -26.55 1.87
CA ASP A 336 -12.48 -26.43 0.49
C ASP A 336 -11.30 -27.37 0.26
N LEU A 337 -11.51 -28.46 -0.47
CA LEU A 337 -10.42 -29.28 -0.98
C LEU A 337 -9.82 -28.55 -2.19
N LEU A 338 -8.85 -27.70 -1.90
CA LEU A 338 -8.25 -26.76 -2.84
C LEU A 338 -7.06 -27.41 -3.55
N HIS A 339 -7.11 -27.46 -4.88
CA HIS A 339 -5.96 -27.84 -5.71
C HIS A 339 -5.38 -26.63 -6.45
N VAL A 340 -4.10 -26.35 -6.27
CA VAL A 340 -3.37 -25.27 -6.95
C VAL A 340 -2.31 -25.87 -7.87
N SER A 341 -2.23 -25.40 -9.13
CA SER A 341 -1.26 -25.93 -10.10
C SER A 341 -0.81 -24.89 -11.13
N PRO A 342 0.48 -24.84 -11.52
CA PRO A 342 0.93 -24.02 -12.62
C PRO A 342 0.46 -24.57 -13.97
N ILE A 343 -0.12 -23.71 -14.80
CA ILE A 343 -0.49 -23.96 -16.19
C ILE A 343 0.56 -23.33 -17.09
N ARG A 344 1.33 -24.18 -17.77
CA ARG A 344 2.41 -23.78 -18.68
C ARG A 344 1.92 -23.63 -20.12
N ASP A 345 2.39 -22.59 -20.80
CA ASP A 345 2.18 -22.37 -22.25
C ASP A 345 2.99 -23.35 -23.12
N ALA A 346 2.95 -23.18 -24.45
CA ALA A 346 3.75 -24.01 -25.35
C ALA A 346 5.26 -23.76 -25.30
N SER A 347 5.73 -22.67 -24.68
CA SER A 347 7.15 -22.42 -24.41
C SER A 347 7.65 -23.10 -23.13
N GLY A 348 6.75 -23.68 -22.32
CA GLY A 348 7.05 -24.29 -21.03
C GLY A 348 7.09 -23.31 -19.86
N LYS A 349 6.90 -22.01 -20.10
CA LYS A 349 6.78 -21.00 -19.04
C LYS A 349 5.41 -21.08 -18.39
N VAL A 350 5.32 -20.79 -17.09
CA VAL A 350 4.04 -20.65 -16.40
C VAL A 350 3.31 -19.43 -16.99
N ALA A 351 2.13 -19.67 -17.55
CA ALA A 351 1.24 -18.64 -18.05
C ALA A 351 0.32 -18.16 -16.93
N PHE A 352 -0.27 -19.11 -16.18
CA PHE A 352 -1.25 -18.88 -15.12
C PHE A 352 -1.07 -19.92 -14.01
N HIS A 353 -1.59 -19.64 -12.82
CA HIS A 353 -1.91 -20.68 -11.83
C HIS A 353 -3.42 -20.97 -11.87
N ILE A 354 -3.80 -22.25 -11.91
CA ILE A 354 -5.19 -22.67 -11.70
C ILE A 354 -5.41 -22.98 -10.22
N TRP A 355 -6.55 -22.54 -9.70
CA TRP A 355 -7.06 -22.88 -8.37
C TRP A 355 -8.39 -23.57 -8.58
N VAL A 356 -8.50 -24.85 -8.21
CA VAL A 356 -9.73 -25.63 -8.33
C VAL A 356 -10.28 -25.86 -6.93
N HIS A 357 -11.51 -25.44 -6.70
CA HIS A 357 -12.17 -25.44 -5.40
C HIS A 357 -13.25 -26.53 -5.35
N LEU A 358 -13.40 -27.20 -4.22
CA LEU A 358 -14.41 -28.24 -4.01
C LEU A 358 -14.91 -28.22 -2.57
N ASP A 359 -16.20 -27.92 -2.39
CA ASP A 359 -16.85 -27.97 -1.09
C ASP A 359 -17.12 -29.43 -0.69
N MET A 360 -16.32 -29.93 0.24
CA MET A 360 -16.45 -31.28 0.80
C MET A 360 -17.73 -31.48 1.61
N GLY A 361 -18.42 -30.40 1.99
CA GLY A 361 -19.75 -30.44 2.63
C GLY A 361 -20.92 -30.51 1.63
N ALA A 362 -20.69 -30.27 0.34
CA ALA A 362 -21.72 -30.29 -0.68
C ALA A 362 -21.93 -31.68 -1.30
N LYS A 363 -23.15 -31.95 -1.80
CA LYS A 363 -23.44 -33.20 -2.53
C LYS A 363 -22.90 -33.11 -3.95
N HIS A 364 -21.86 -33.89 -4.23
CA HIS A 364 -21.22 -34.00 -5.54
C HIS A 364 -21.39 -35.40 -6.15
N GLU A 365 -21.83 -35.46 -7.41
CA GLU A 365 -21.84 -36.69 -8.20
C GLU A 365 -20.48 -36.85 -8.91
N PHE A 366 -19.53 -37.54 -8.26
CA PHE A 366 -18.19 -37.74 -8.80
C PHE A 366 -18.10 -38.81 -9.91
N ASN A 367 -19.22 -39.42 -10.34
CA ASN A 367 -19.28 -40.50 -11.33
C ASN A 367 -18.31 -41.68 -11.04
N GLY A 368 -18.09 -41.99 -9.76
CA GLY A 368 -17.17 -43.04 -9.31
C GLY A 368 -15.70 -42.65 -9.22
N LEU A 369 -15.34 -41.38 -9.50
CA LEU A 369 -13.99 -40.86 -9.27
C LEU A 369 -13.78 -40.46 -7.80
N VAL A 370 -12.54 -40.51 -7.34
CA VAL A 370 -12.15 -39.86 -6.07
C VAL A 370 -12.07 -38.33 -6.25
N PRO A 371 -12.33 -37.53 -5.20
CA PRO A 371 -12.35 -36.06 -5.28
C PRO A 371 -11.10 -35.43 -5.93
N GLU A 372 -9.92 -35.94 -5.58
CA GLU A 372 -8.63 -35.50 -6.12
C GLU A 372 -8.54 -35.66 -7.66
N VAL A 373 -9.00 -36.80 -8.18
CA VAL A 373 -9.01 -37.07 -9.63
C VAL A 373 -10.04 -36.20 -10.34
N TRP A 374 -11.15 -35.88 -9.67
CA TRP A 374 -12.17 -34.96 -10.19
C TRP A 374 -11.62 -33.52 -10.31
N LEU A 375 -10.87 -33.04 -9.31
CA LEU A 375 -10.17 -31.75 -9.34
C LEU A 375 -9.16 -31.68 -10.50
N LEU A 376 -8.34 -32.73 -10.66
CA LEU A 376 -7.35 -32.83 -11.75
C LEU A 376 -7.99 -32.81 -13.15
N GLY A 377 -9.24 -33.22 -13.29
CA GLY A 377 -10.01 -33.10 -14.54
C GLY A 377 -10.12 -31.65 -15.04
N ALA A 378 -10.32 -30.68 -14.13
CA ALA A 378 -10.35 -29.26 -14.47
C ALA A 378 -8.96 -28.76 -14.92
N VAL A 379 -7.91 -29.15 -14.20
CA VAL A 379 -6.51 -28.83 -14.53
C VAL A 379 -6.15 -29.33 -15.94
N GLY A 380 -6.54 -30.56 -16.27
CA GLY A 380 -6.35 -31.15 -17.59
C GLY A 380 -7.05 -30.35 -18.69
N ALA A 381 -8.33 -30.02 -18.51
CA ALA A 381 -9.12 -29.26 -19.47
C ALA A 381 -8.57 -27.83 -19.70
N VAL A 382 -8.21 -27.12 -18.62
CA VAL A 382 -7.57 -25.79 -18.70
C VAL A 382 -6.22 -25.88 -19.41
N ARG A 383 -5.39 -26.88 -19.09
CA ARG A 383 -4.07 -27.06 -19.73
C ARG A 383 -4.17 -27.31 -21.23
N VAL A 384 -5.20 -28.03 -21.69
CA VAL A 384 -5.52 -28.18 -23.12
C VAL A 384 -5.96 -26.83 -23.73
N ALA A 385 -6.87 -26.11 -23.08
CA ALA A 385 -7.37 -24.83 -23.57
C ALA A 385 -6.25 -23.78 -23.74
N VAL A 386 -5.36 -23.65 -22.76
CA VAL A 386 -4.23 -22.70 -22.81
C VAL A 386 -3.21 -23.08 -23.89
N ARG A 387 -2.87 -24.37 -24.02
CA ARG A 387 -1.93 -24.84 -25.07
C ARG A 387 -2.47 -24.67 -26.49
N GLY A 388 -3.78 -24.85 -26.69
CA GLY A 388 -4.43 -24.68 -28.00
C GLY A 388 -4.29 -23.26 -28.59
N LEU A 389 -4.11 -22.25 -27.75
CA LEU A 389 -3.92 -20.85 -28.17
C LEU A 389 -2.54 -20.59 -28.75
N SER A 390 -1.49 -21.14 -28.13
CA SER A 390 -0.11 -20.90 -28.59
C SER A 390 0.16 -21.45 -29.99
N ALA A 391 -0.64 -22.43 -30.46
CA ALA A 391 -0.62 -22.92 -31.83
C ALA A 391 -1.29 -21.97 -32.84
N SER A 392 -2.20 -21.09 -32.38
CA SER A 392 -2.86 -20.05 -33.19
C SER A 392 -2.24 -18.69 -32.89
N GLY A 393 -1.01 -18.48 -33.36
CA GLY A 393 -0.13 -17.42 -32.88
C GLY A 393 -0.67 -15.99 -33.05
N SER A 394 -1.13 -15.38 -31.94
CA SER A 394 -1.14 -13.92 -31.74
C SER A 394 -1.40 -13.53 -30.28
N LEU A 395 -0.34 -13.42 -29.49
CA LEU A 395 -0.35 -12.64 -28.25
C LEU A 395 0.87 -11.72 -28.21
N LEU A 396 0.60 -10.41 -28.05
CA LEU A 396 1.54 -9.37 -27.66
C LEU A 396 2.70 -9.06 -28.63
N ARG A 397 2.41 -8.33 -29.71
CA ARG A 397 3.34 -7.28 -30.17
C ARG A 397 3.01 -5.99 -29.41
N PRO A 398 3.98 -5.35 -28.74
CA PRO A 398 3.85 -3.94 -28.39
C PRO A 398 3.77 -3.13 -29.69
N SER A 399 2.84 -2.17 -29.76
CA SER A 399 2.92 -1.08 -30.72
C SER A 399 4.17 -0.26 -30.42
N GLN A 400 4.99 -0.02 -31.44
CA GLN A 400 6.13 0.92 -31.38
C GLN A 400 5.64 2.37 -31.28
#